data_AF-A0A0C9WR41-F1
#
_entry.id   AF-A0A0C9WR41-F1
#
_cell.length_a   1.000
_cell.length_b   1.000
_cell.length_c   1.000
_cell.angle_alpha   90.00
_cell.angle_beta   90.00
_cell.angle_gamma   90.00
#
_symmetry.space_group_name_H-M   'P 1'
#
loop_
_entity.id
_entity.type
_entity.pdbx_description
1 polymer ?
#
loop_
_entity_poly.entity_id
_entity_poly.type
_entity_poly.pdbx_seq_one_letter_code
_entity_poly.pdbx_strand_id
1 'polypeptide(L)'
;MAEWCMEELKYKVTRFSEKPGSAIKVYNGDVMKSDTAVPYSMKAELQAAVRPLEEIPAWKKYWHPGSDEKVLDLVHPSLFPVVYGRTRALGKGQGFVTSENCIARCGEGDVLKKQEALDGYSADFQWLPCSEVDISGDDGQAREEAS
;
A
#
# COMPACT_ATOMS: atom_id res chain seq x y z
N MET A 1 16.54 -13.40 16.29
CA MET A 1 16.30 -12.18 15.48
C MET A 1 15.37 -11.21 16.20
N ALA A 2 14.15 -11.61 16.59
CA ALA A 2 13.20 -10.72 17.29
C ALA A 2 13.75 -10.12 18.62
N GLU A 3 14.53 -10.89 19.38
CA GLU A 3 15.16 -10.39 20.63
C GLU A 3 16.13 -9.24 20.39
N TRP A 4 16.94 -9.32 19.33
CA TRP A 4 17.87 -8.26 18.94
C TRP A 4 17.14 -6.97 18.53
N CYS A 5 16.01 -7.10 17.82
CA CYS A 5 15.15 -5.96 17.52
C CYS A 5 14.59 -5.32 18.80
N MET A 6 14.21 -6.14 19.80
CA MET A 6 13.72 -5.64 21.08
C MET A 6 14.82 -4.94 21.90
N GLU A 7 16.04 -5.48 21.90
CA GLU A 7 17.20 -4.85 22.55
C GLU A 7 17.58 -3.52 21.89
N GLU A 8 17.57 -3.47 20.56
CA GLU A 8 17.80 -2.23 19.79
C GLU A 8 16.75 -1.16 20.14
N LEU A 9 15.47 -1.54 20.22
CA LEU A 9 14.40 -0.61 20.62
C LEU A 9 14.59 -0.08 22.04
N LYS A 10 14.94 -0.95 23.00
CA LYS A 10 15.25 -0.53 24.39
C LYS A 10 16.41 0.46 24.42
N TYR A 11 17.47 0.21 23.65
CA TYR A 11 18.61 1.11 23.52
C TYR A 11 18.26 2.44 22.85
N LYS A 12 17.42 2.45 21.81
CA LYS A 12 16.95 3.68 21.18
C LYS A 12 16.11 4.51 22.14
N VAL A 13 15.23 3.90 22.92
CA VAL A 13 14.38 4.61 23.90
C VAL A 13 15.19 5.41 24.92
N THR A 14 16.34 4.90 25.39
CA THR A 14 17.18 5.66 26.35
C THR A 14 17.82 6.92 25.76
N ARG A 15 17.89 7.03 24.42
CA ARG A 15 18.48 8.17 23.72
C ARG A 15 17.49 9.21 23.21
N PHE A 16 16.19 8.86 23.18
CA PHE A 16 15.14 9.73 22.64
C PHE A 16 14.06 10.06 23.70
N SER A 17 14.31 9.75 24.97
CA SER A 17 13.36 9.94 26.09
C SER A 17 13.16 11.40 26.52
N GLU A 18 13.94 12.34 26.01
CA GLU A 18 13.94 13.72 26.51
C GLU A 18 12.69 14.53 26.11
N LYS A 19 11.91 14.09 25.10
CA LYS A 19 10.71 14.79 24.63
C LYS A 19 9.56 13.82 24.34
N PRO A 20 8.47 13.86 25.14
CA PRO A 20 7.23 13.15 24.82
C PRO A 20 6.72 13.55 23.43
N GLY A 21 6.40 12.56 22.59
CA GLY A 21 5.88 12.79 21.24
C GLY A 21 6.93 13.03 20.14
N SER A 22 8.22 12.98 20.47
CA SER A 22 9.28 13.04 19.46
C SER A 22 9.27 11.83 18.52
N ALA A 23 9.69 12.06 17.27
CA ALA A 23 9.87 11.00 16.29
C ALA A 23 11.30 10.44 16.36
N ILE A 24 11.44 9.12 16.27
CA ILE A 24 12.71 8.40 16.35
C ILE A 24 13.01 7.78 15.01
N LYS A 25 14.22 7.98 14.47
CA LYS A 25 14.67 7.25 13.29
C LYS A 25 14.90 5.78 13.64
N VAL A 26 14.11 4.90 13.05
CA VAL A 26 14.17 3.46 13.33
C VAL A 26 14.96 2.70 12.27
N TYR A 27 15.07 3.21 11.05
CA TYR A 27 15.81 2.59 9.96
C TYR A 27 16.42 3.62 8.99
N ASN A 28 17.32 3.18 8.10
CA ASN A 28 17.84 3.99 7.00
C ASN A 28 16.72 4.36 6.01
N GLY A 29 16.90 5.43 5.22
CA GLY A 29 15.87 5.91 4.29
C GLY A 29 14.70 6.63 4.98
N ASP A 30 15.00 7.40 6.02
CA ASP A 30 14.05 8.29 6.72
C ASP A 30 12.79 7.63 7.28
N VAL A 31 12.93 6.37 7.68
CA VAL A 31 11.89 5.65 8.41
C VAL A 31 11.87 6.11 9.87
N MET A 32 10.80 6.80 10.25
CA MET A 32 10.61 7.38 11.57
C MET A 32 9.46 6.67 12.32
N LYS A 33 9.58 6.55 13.64
CA LYS A 33 8.52 6.11 14.55
C LYS A 33 8.10 7.26 15.45
N SER A 34 6.80 7.52 15.58
CA SER A 34 6.25 8.45 16.57
C SER A 34 4.92 7.92 17.08
N ASP A 35 4.66 8.08 18.37
CA ASP A 35 3.36 7.72 18.97
C ASP A 35 2.30 8.82 18.82
N THR A 36 2.71 10.00 18.35
CA THR A 36 1.85 11.20 18.28
C THR A 36 1.75 11.81 16.89
N ALA A 37 2.48 11.26 15.90
CA ALA A 37 2.43 11.76 14.53
C ALA A 37 1.04 11.68 13.90
N VAL A 38 0.23 10.69 14.32
CA VAL A 38 -1.17 10.55 13.90
C VAL A 38 -2.08 10.94 15.07
N PRO A 39 -2.92 11.98 14.93
CA PRO A 39 -3.88 12.36 15.96
C PRO A 39 -4.83 11.22 16.31
N TYR A 40 -5.22 11.13 17.58
CA TYR A 40 -6.14 10.09 18.03
C TYR A 40 -7.47 10.11 17.28
N SER A 41 -8.02 11.30 16.99
CA SER A 41 -9.26 11.46 16.22
C SER A 41 -9.15 10.82 14.84
N MET A 42 -8.08 11.10 14.10
CA MET A 42 -7.82 10.53 12.78
C MET A 42 -7.69 9.01 12.84
N LYS A 43 -6.98 8.48 13.85
CA LYS A 43 -6.89 7.03 14.07
C LYS A 43 -8.27 6.41 14.32
N ALA A 44 -9.09 7.04 15.16
CA ALA A 44 -10.42 6.55 15.50
C ALA A 44 -11.36 6.59 14.28
N GLU A 45 -11.29 7.65 13.46
CA GLU A 45 -12.03 7.77 12.20
C GLU A 45 -11.64 6.68 11.22
N LEU A 46 -10.34 6.42 11.04
CA LEU A 46 -9.85 5.36 10.16
C LEU A 46 -10.34 3.98 10.63
N GLN A 47 -10.25 3.69 11.94
CA GLN A 47 -10.76 2.44 12.51
C GLN A 47 -12.28 2.29 12.32
N ALA A 48 -13.04 3.39 12.45
CA ALA A 48 -14.48 3.38 12.20
C ALA A 48 -14.81 3.13 10.72
N ALA A 49 -14.04 3.74 9.80
CA ALA A 49 -14.22 3.57 8.36
C ALA A 49 -13.86 2.15 7.89
N VAL A 50 -12.87 1.51 8.53
CA VAL A 50 -12.39 0.16 8.18
C VAL A 50 -13.25 -0.94 8.81
N ARG A 51 -13.89 -0.69 9.95
CA ARG A 51 -14.69 -1.68 10.69
C ARG A 51 -15.71 -2.46 9.83
N PRO A 52 -16.47 -1.85 8.90
CA PRO A 52 -17.39 -2.60 8.03
C PRO A 52 -16.70 -3.64 7.15
N LEU A 53 -15.41 -3.45 6.83
CA LEU A 53 -14.60 -4.40 6.06
C LEU A 53 -14.10 -5.57 6.94
N GLU A 54 -13.92 -5.34 8.25
CA GLU A 54 -13.49 -6.35 9.21
C GLU A 54 -14.66 -7.19 9.76
N GLU A 55 -15.84 -6.57 9.91
CA GLU A 55 -17.06 -7.17 10.45
C GLU A 55 -17.86 -7.98 9.41
N ILE A 56 -17.15 -8.69 8.54
CA ILE A 56 -17.74 -9.64 7.59
C ILE A 56 -17.88 -11.02 8.24
N PRO A 57 -18.83 -11.86 7.78
CA PRO A 57 -18.96 -13.24 8.25
C PRO A 57 -17.63 -14.00 8.19
N ALA A 58 -17.33 -14.85 9.17
CA ALA A 58 -16.03 -15.53 9.29
C ALA A 58 -15.62 -16.29 8.02
N TRP A 59 -16.58 -16.89 7.31
CA TRP A 59 -16.34 -17.61 6.05
C TRP A 59 -15.93 -16.71 4.88
N LYS A 60 -16.12 -15.39 4.98
CA LYS A 60 -15.63 -14.40 4.01
C LYS A 60 -14.29 -13.77 4.42
N LYS A 61 -13.82 -14.02 5.65
CA LYS A 61 -12.55 -13.46 6.12
C LYS A 61 -11.39 -14.14 5.39
N TYR A 62 -10.56 -13.33 4.75
CA TYR A 62 -9.36 -13.80 4.09
C TYR A 62 -8.17 -13.63 5.04
N TRP A 63 -7.85 -14.70 5.77
CA TRP A 63 -6.70 -14.72 6.67
C TRP A 63 -5.42 -14.93 5.88
N HIS A 64 -4.40 -14.15 6.20
CA HIS A 64 -3.10 -14.25 5.56
C HIS A 64 -2.51 -15.65 5.78
N PRO A 65 -2.03 -16.33 4.73
CA PRO A 65 -1.45 -17.67 4.85
C PRO A 65 -0.32 -17.71 5.89
N GLY A 66 -0.35 -18.71 6.77
CA GLY A 66 0.67 -18.87 7.82
C GLY A 66 0.56 -17.89 8.99
N SER A 67 -0.48 -17.06 9.05
CA SER A 67 -0.68 -16.11 10.16
C SER A 67 -1.36 -16.69 11.39
N ASP A 68 -1.86 -17.93 11.33
CA ASP A 68 -2.66 -18.53 12.42
C ASP A 68 -3.87 -17.63 12.77
N GLU A 69 -4.56 -17.14 11.73
CA GLU A 69 -5.74 -16.26 11.81
C GLU A 69 -5.49 -14.94 12.57
N LYS A 70 -4.26 -14.42 12.54
CA LYS A 70 -3.90 -13.16 13.23
C LYS A 70 -3.85 -11.96 12.30
N VAL A 71 -3.70 -12.19 11.00
CA VAL A 71 -3.58 -11.12 10.00
C VAL A 71 -4.70 -11.29 8.99
N LEU A 72 -5.66 -10.36 8.99
CA LEU A 72 -6.76 -10.32 8.05
C LEU A 72 -6.39 -9.41 6.88
N ASP A 73 -6.39 -9.93 5.65
CA ASP A 73 -6.22 -9.07 4.48
C ASP A 73 -7.57 -8.53 4.04
N LEU A 74 -7.80 -7.23 4.25
CA LEU A 74 -9.01 -6.55 3.78
C LEU A 74 -9.03 -6.43 2.25
N VAL A 75 -7.86 -6.18 1.69
CA VAL A 75 -7.59 -6.17 0.25
C VAL A 75 -6.23 -6.84 0.10
N HIS A 76 -6.19 -8.05 -0.45
CA HIS A 76 -4.91 -8.70 -0.70
C HIS A 76 -4.37 -8.25 -2.07
N PRO A 77 -3.19 -7.59 -2.14
CA PRO A 77 -2.66 -7.04 -3.38
C PRO A 77 -2.51 -8.07 -4.51
N SER A 78 -2.38 -9.36 -4.16
CA SER A 78 -2.34 -10.44 -5.15
C SER A 78 -3.61 -10.69 -5.94
N LEU A 79 -4.75 -10.21 -5.45
CA LEU A 79 -6.05 -10.55 -6.03
C LEU A 79 -6.40 -9.64 -7.20
N PHE A 80 -5.61 -8.58 -7.42
CA PHE A 80 -5.87 -7.58 -8.46
C PHE A 80 -4.66 -7.39 -9.39
N PRO A 81 -4.08 -8.47 -9.96
CA PRO A 81 -3.04 -8.32 -10.96
C PRO A 81 -3.64 -7.69 -12.23
N VAL A 82 -2.78 -7.02 -12.99
CA VAL A 82 -3.07 -6.68 -14.37
C VAL A 82 -3.16 -7.96 -15.16
N VAL A 83 -4.25 -8.15 -15.91
CA VAL A 83 -4.45 -9.28 -16.82
C VAL A 83 -4.59 -8.74 -18.23
N TYR A 84 -3.63 -9.03 -19.09
CA TYR A 84 -3.62 -8.54 -20.46
C TYR A 84 -4.80 -9.12 -21.27
N GLY A 85 -5.45 -8.28 -22.06
CA GLY A 85 -6.68 -8.59 -22.77
C GLY A 85 -7.96 -8.52 -21.92
N ARG A 86 -7.85 -8.18 -20.62
CA ARG A 86 -9.00 -8.02 -19.73
C ARG A 86 -8.97 -6.71 -18.94
N THR A 87 -7.84 -6.41 -18.30
CA THR A 87 -7.68 -5.21 -17.48
C THR A 87 -7.68 -3.97 -18.36
N ARG A 88 -8.38 -2.93 -17.90
CA ARG A 88 -8.44 -1.62 -18.55
C ARG A 88 -7.49 -0.66 -17.84
N ALA A 89 -6.83 0.18 -18.61
CA ALA A 89 -5.98 1.24 -18.10
C ALA A 89 -6.33 2.56 -18.80
N LEU A 90 -6.26 3.66 -18.05
CA LEU A 90 -6.39 5.00 -18.63
C LEU A 90 -5.20 5.27 -19.54
N GLY A 91 -5.47 5.57 -20.80
CA GLY A 91 -4.44 5.88 -21.77
C GLY A 91 -3.78 7.25 -21.51
N LYS A 92 -2.60 7.46 -22.09
CA LYS A 92 -1.92 8.76 -22.06
C LYS A 92 -2.87 9.86 -22.56
N GLY A 93 -3.03 10.92 -21.76
CA GLY A 93 -3.90 12.06 -22.10
C GLY A 93 -5.37 11.92 -21.68
N GLN A 94 -5.79 10.81 -21.06
CA GLN A 94 -7.15 10.65 -20.50
C GLN A 94 -7.29 11.19 -19.07
N GLY A 95 -6.32 11.99 -18.62
CA GLY A 95 -6.27 12.56 -17.27
C GLY A 95 -5.94 11.52 -16.19
N PHE A 96 -5.88 11.97 -14.94
CA PHE A 96 -5.52 11.14 -13.79
C PHE A 96 -6.75 10.76 -12.97
N VAL A 97 -6.61 9.66 -12.22
CA VAL A 97 -7.56 9.32 -11.16
C VAL A 97 -7.19 10.12 -9.92
N THR A 98 -8.16 10.85 -9.37
CA THR A 98 -8.05 11.53 -8.08
C THR A 98 -8.86 10.77 -7.03
N SER A 99 -8.64 11.08 -5.76
CA SER A 99 -9.45 10.53 -4.66
C SER A 99 -10.95 10.79 -4.81
N GLU A 100 -11.34 11.91 -5.44
CA GLU A 100 -12.75 12.28 -5.59
C GLU A 100 -13.42 11.52 -6.74
N ASN A 101 -12.67 11.18 -7.79
CA ASN A 101 -13.22 10.58 -9.00
C ASN A 101 -12.90 9.08 -9.16
N CYS A 102 -12.11 8.49 -8.26
CA CYS A 102 -11.63 7.11 -8.40
C CYS A 102 -12.75 6.09 -8.59
N ILE A 103 -13.83 6.20 -7.83
CA ILE A 103 -14.99 5.31 -7.94
C ILE A 103 -15.73 5.52 -9.27
N ALA A 104 -15.94 6.77 -9.67
CA ALA A 104 -16.66 7.10 -10.89
C ALA A 104 -15.90 6.64 -12.15
N ARG A 105 -14.56 6.73 -12.10
CA ARG A 105 -13.67 6.36 -13.20
C ARG A 105 -13.26 4.88 -13.17
N CYS A 106 -13.71 4.10 -12.18
CA CYS A 106 -13.42 2.67 -12.11
C CYS A 106 -13.91 1.96 -13.38
N GLY A 107 -13.00 1.28 -14.08
CA GLY A 107 -13.30 0.54 -15.30
C GLY A 107 -13.29 1.38 -16.58
N GLU A 108 -12.99 2.67 -16.51
CA GLU A 108 -12.67 3.47 -17.70
C GLU A 108 -11.35 3.04 -18.35
N GLY A 109 -11.11 3.57 -19.55
CA GLY A 109 -9.88 3.34 -20.31
C GLY A 109 -9.97 2.14 -21.25
N ASP A 110 -8.85 1.87 -21.90
CA ASP A 110 -8.75 0.86 -22.95
C ASP A 110 -8.23 -0.46 -22.39
N VAL A 111 -8.71 -1.57 -22.97
CA VAL A 111 -8.21 -2.90 -22.61
C VAL A 111 -6.75 -3.00 -23.01
N LEU A 112 -5.89 -3.34 -22.04
CA LEU A 112 -4.47 -3.53 -22.29
C LEU A 112 -4.26 -4.68 -23.26
N LYS A 113 -3.48 -4.45 -24.31
CA LYS A 113 -3.12 -5.48 -25.28
C LYS A 113 -2.11 -6.43 -24.66
N LYS A 114 -2.14 -7.70 -25.09
CA LYS A 114 -1.08 -8.65 -24.74
C LYS A 114 0.27 -8.10 -25.20
N GLN A 115 1.24 -8.18 -24.31
CA GLN A 115 2.62 -7.82 -24.60
C GLN A 115 3.40 -9.08 -24.97
N GLU A 116 4.48 -8.92 -25.74
CA GLU A 116 5.42 -10.02 -25.91
C GLU A 116 6.18 -10.21 -24.59
N ALA A 117 6.16 -11.42 -24.06
CA ALA A 117 6.90 -11.74 -22.84
C ALA A 117 8.40 -11.64 -23.11
N LEU A 118 9.07 -10.77 -22.34
CA LEU A 118 10.52 -10.85 -22.15
C LEU A 118 10.83 -12.04 -21.22
N ASP A 119 12.05 -12.58 -21.31
CA ASP A 119 12.47 -13.69 -20.44
C ASP A 119 12.29 -13.33 -18.95
N GLY A 120 11.51 -14.15 -18.24
CA GLY A 120 11.17 -13.94 -16.83
C GLY A 120 9.87 -13.17 -16.57
N TYR A 121 9.18 -12.69 -17.61
CA TYR A 121 7.89 -11.99 -17.48
C TYR A 121 6.75 -12.80 -18.10
N SER A 122 5.55 -12.67 -17.53
CA SER A 122 4.34 -13.29 -18.09
C SER A 122 3.70 -12.37 -19.14
N ALA A 123 3.37 -12.93 -20.30
CA ALA A 123 2.62 -12.24 -21.36
C ALA A 123 1.12 -12.10 -21.03
N ASP A 124 0.64 -12.79 -20.00
CA ASP A 124 -0.78 -12.88 -19.66
C ASP A 124 -1.15 -12.02 -18.45
N PHE A 125 -0.26 -11.84 -17.47
CA PHE A 125 -0.55 -11.07 -16.26
C PHE A 125 0.70 -10.46 -15.61
N GLN A 126 0.51 -9.36 -14.88
CA GLN A 126 1.56 -8.65 -14.15
C GLN A 126 1.04 -8.12 -12.80
N TRP A 127 1.89 -8.12 -11.79
CA TRP A 127 1.56 -7.64 -10.44
C TRP A 127 1.86 -6.14 -10.31
N LEU A 128 1.12 -5.42 -9.46
CA LEU A 128 1.39 -4.00 -9.16
C LEU A 128 2.02 -3.87 -7.76
N PRO A 129 2.96 -2.92 -7.52
CA PRO A 129 3.64 -2.07 -8.49
C PRO A 129 4.86 -2.78 -9.10
N CYS A 130 4.99 -2.76 -10.43
CA CYS A 130 6.21 -3.22 -11.11
C CYS A 130 7.04 -2.07 -11.70
N SER A 131 6.61 -0.83 -11.48
CA SER A 131 7.21 0.42 -11.96
C SER A 131 7.51 1.33 -10.76
N GLU A 132 8.59 2.13 -10.86
CA GLU A 132 8.84 3.19 -9.89
C GLU A 132 7.72 4.23 -10.03
N VAL A 133 6.96 4.39 -8.95
CA VAL A 133 5.99 5.47 -8.83
C VAL A 133 6.79 6.70 -8.42
N ASP A 134 7.03 7.61 -9.36
CA ASP A 134 7.63 8.90 -9.07
C ASP A 134 6.58 9.79 -8.38
N ILE A 135 6.89 10.16 -7.14
CA ILE A 135 6.09 11.04 -6.28
C ILE A 135 6.86 12.33 -5.96
N SER A 136 7.96 12.62 -6.67
CA SER A 136 8.81 13.79 -6.43
C SER A 136 8.14 15.12 -6.81
N GLY A 137 6.97 15.09 -7.44
CA GLY A 137 6.16 16.27 -7.70
C GLY A 137 5.50 16.81 -6.42
N ASP A 138 5.83 18.05 -6.04
CA ASP A 138 5.14 18.82 -4.99
C ASP A 138 3.64 19.12 -5.34
N ASP A 139 3.15 18.60 -6.46
CA ASP A 139 1.77 18.69 -6.92
C ASP A 139 0.88 17.53 -6.45
N GLY A 140 1.43 16.59 -5.67
CA GLY A 140 0.69 15.44 -5.13
C GLY A 140 0.33 14.40 -6.19
N GLN A 141 1.03 14.39 -7.33
CA GLN A 141 0.76 13.49 -8.44
C GLN A 141 1.75 12.33 -8.47
N ALA A 142 1.22 11.11 -8.53
CA ALA A 142 1.99 9.91 -8.80
C ALA A 142 2.15 9.72 -10.32
N ARG A 143 3.38 9.59 -10.79
CA ARG A 143 3.70 9.30 -12.20
C ARG A 143 4.31 7.91 -12.30
N GLU A 144 3.95 7.17 -13.34
CA GLU A 144 4.53 5.87 -13.62
C GLU A 144 5.64 6.04 -14.66
N GLU A 145 6.89 5.80 -14.26
CA GLU A 145 8.01 5.74 -15.21
C GLU A 145 8.17 4.32 -15.75
N ALA A 146 8.16 4.18 -17.07
CA ALA A 146 8.53 2.94 -17.74
C ALA A 146 10.02 3.03 -18.09
N SER A 147 10.81 2.07 -17.60
CA SER A 147 12.22 1.91 -17.97
C SER A 147 12.39 1.39 -19.40
#